data_AF-T2JHG9-F1
#
_entry.id   AF-T2JHG9-F1
#
_cell.length_a   1.000
_cell.length_b   1.000
_cell.length_c   1.000
_cell.angle_alpha   90.00
_cell.angle_beta   90.00
_cell.angle_gamma   90.00
#
_symmetry.space_group_name_H-M   'P 1'
#
loop_
_entity.id
_entity.type
_entity.pdbx_description
1 polymer ?
#
loop_
_entity_poly.entity_id
_entity_poly.type
_entity_poly.pdbx_seq_one_letter_code
_entity_poly.pdbx_strand_id
1 'polypeptide(L)'
;MRLETPSENTSAYCQARKRLPEKIFKKLLESSAKHNEEKVDKKHLWHGRCVKSIDGSTVSMPDSLKNQEAYPQHGSQKKGCGFPLAKIGVLFSYATGSVVGIVVDIFKTHDIKLARKLTDYLDPGDILLGDRTFCSYIDIYLWKKKGIDSVMRLHQGRLQKGKKKPKYTVNPPFKKKRKQESVHMVQPHSRSETALYYGKSQNVNPKTYREKNLIHSPKI
;
A
#
# COMPACT_ATOMS: atom_id res chain seq x y z
N MET A 1 -19.29 35.97 11.83
CA MET A 1 -19.59 36.00 10.37
C MET A 1 -20.24 34.67 10.03
N ARG A 2 -21.52 34.64 9.64
CA ARG A 2 -22.21 33.40 9.26
C ARG A 2 -21.87 33.15 7.80
N LEU A 3 -21.14 32.07 7.51
CA LEU A 3 -20.86 31.66 6.13
C LEU A 3 -22.13 31.01 5.56
N GLU A 4 -22.50 31.40 4.34
CA GLU A 4 -23.59 30.75 3.61
C GLU A 4 -23.22 29.32 3.25
N THR A 5 -24.22 28.44 3.17
CA THR A 5 -24.01 27.05 2.82
C THR A 5 -23.50 26.95 1.38
N PRO A 6 -22.36 26.29 1.12
CA PRO A 6 -21.84 26.15 -0.24
C PRO A 6 -22.80 25.40 -1.15
N SER A 7 -22.83 25.76 -2.44
CA SER A 7 -23.53 25.00 -3.47
C SER A 7 -22.98 23.57 -3.59
N GLU A 8 -23.85 22.61 -3.85
CA GLU A 8 -23.48 21.21 -4.14
C GLU A 8 -22.75 21.05 -5.49
N ASN A 9 -22.74 22.09 -6.33
CA ASN A 9 -22.06 22.06 -7.63
C ASN A 9 -20.53 22.06 -7.46
N THR A 10 -19.90 20.97 -7.88
CA THR A 10 -18.45 20.76 -7.75
C THR A 10 -17.60 21.53 -8.78
N SER A 11 -18.21 22.17 -9.79
CA SER A 11 -17.51 22.84 -10.89
C SER A 11 -16.58 23.96 -10.40
N ALA A 12 -17.09 24.88 -9.56
CA ALA A 12 -16.31 26.00 -9.05
C ALA A 12 -15.11 25.52 -8.20
N TYR A 13 -15.33 24.52 -7.34
CA TYR A 13 -14.27 23.89 -6.55
C TYR A 13 -13.19 23.24 -7.45
N CYS A 14 -13.61 22.45 -8.44
CA CYS A 14 -12.68 21.79 -9.37
C CYS A 14 -11.86 22.80 -10.18
N GLN A 15 -12.47 23.89 -10.64
CA GLN A 15 -11.78 24.97 -11.35
C GLN A 15 -10.76 25.69 -10.44
N ALA A 16 -11.14 26.00 -9.21
CA ALA A 16 -10.24 26.62 -8.23
C ALA A 16 -9.06 25.69 -7.90
N ARG A 17 -9.31 24.40 -7.65
CA ARG A 17 -8.26 23.41 -7.35
C ARG A 17 -7.24 23.28 -8.48
N LYS A 18 -7.67 23.34 -9.74
CA LYS A 18 -6.77 23.29 -10.91
C LYS A 18 -5.78 24.47 -10.96
N ARG A 19 -6.11 25.61 -10.35
CA ARG A 19 -5.25 26.81 -10.30
C ARG A 19 -4.18 26.73 -9.20
N LEU A 20 -4.21 25.72 -8.33
CA LEU A 20 -3.29 25.58 -7.21
C LEU A 20 -2.17 24.57 -7.56
N PRO A 21 -0.91 25.03 -7.70
CA PRO A 21 0.23 24.13 -7.86
C PRO A 21 0.37 23.16 -6.69
N GLU A 22 0.73 21.91 -6.98
CA GLU A 22 0.92 20.86 -5.97
C GLU A 22 1.87 21.26 -4.84
N LYS A 23 2.96 21.99 -5.18
CA LYS A 23 3.96 22.49 -4.22
C LYS A 23 3.35 23.38 -3.13
N ILE A 24 2.23 24.06 -3.40
CA ILE A 24 1.54 24.89 -2.41
C ILE A 24 0.95 24.01 -1.31
N PHE A 25 0.37 22.86 -1.63
CA PHE A 25 -0.21 21.97 -0.62
C PHE A 25 0.84 21.46 0.37
N LYS A 26 2.02 21.05 -0.11
CA LYS A 26 3.13 20.64 0.77
C LYS A 26 3.54 21.77 1.70
N LYS A 27 3.74 22.99 1.17
CA LYS A 27 4.11 24.16 1.98
C LYS A 27 3.02 24.54 3.00
N LEU A 28 1.76 24.52 2.59
CA LEU A 28 0.63 24.80 3.48
C LEU A 28 0.56 23.77 4.60
N LEU A 29 0.68 22.48 4.29
CA LEU A 29 0.70 21.41 5.28
C LEU A 29 1.81 21.62 6.31
N GLU A 30 3.05 21.83 5.84
CA GLU A 30 4.22 22.05 6.69
C GLU A 30 4.07 23.31 7.55
N SER A 31 3.62 24.43 6.97
CA SER A 31 3.42 25.68 7.69
C SER A 31 2.29 25.59 8.73
N SER A 32 1.18 24.93 8.39
CA SER A 32 0.03 24.76 9.28
C SER A 32 0.39 23.88 10.47
N ALA A 33 1.06 22.76 10.19
CA ALA A 33 1.51 21.84 11.21
C ALA A 33 2.52 22.51 12.15
N LYS A 34 3.52 23.20 11.62
CA LYS A 34 4.50 23.94 12.42
C LYS A 34 3.83 24.97 13.33
N HIS A 35 2.92 25.78 12.79
CA HIS A 35 2.18 26.78 13.57
C HIS A 35 1.32 26.17 14.67
N ASN A 36 0.74 25.00 14.42
CA ASN A 36 -0.01 24.27 15.44
C ASN A 36 0.92 23.72 16.53
N GLU A 37 2.07 23.14 16.16
CA GLU A 37 3.05 22.60 17.10
C GLU A 37 3.65 23.70 18.01
N GLU A 38 3.94 24.89 17.46
CA GLU A 38 4.46 26.03 18.24
C GLU A 38 3.48 26.54 19.32
N LYS A 39 2.19 26.25 19.17
CA LYS A 39 1.13 26.66 20.10
C LYS A 39 0.76 25.58 21.11
N VAL A 40 1.42 24.42 21.07
CA VAL A 40 1.13 23.31 21.98
C VAL A 40 1.55 23.67 23.41
N ASP A 41 0.57 23.68 24.32
CA ASP A 41 0.82 23.75 25.76
C ASP A 41 1.46 22.43 26.24
N LYS A 42 2.42 22.52 27.16
CA LYS A 42 3.14 21.38 27.75
C LYS A 42 2.21 20.32 28.32
N LYS A 43 1.00 20.68 28.77
CA LYS A 43 -0.01 19.72 29.27
C LYS A 43 -0.50 18.72 28.21
N HIS A 44 -0.36 19.04 26.93
CA HIS A 44 -0.73 18.17 25.81
C HIS A 44 0.43 17.27 25.36
N LEU A 45 1.62 17.47 25.89
CA LEU A 45 2.80 16.64 25.62
C LEU A 45 2.83 15.44 26.57
N TRP A 46 3.24 14.29 26.06
CA TRP A 46 3.39 13.09 26.89
C TRP A 46 4.71 13.15 27.66
N HIS A 47 4.63 13.34 28.98
CA HIS A 47 5.81 13.57 29.84
C HIS A 47 6.75 14.65 29.28
N GLY A 48 6.19 15.73 28.73
CA GLY A 48 6.97 16.83 28.13
C GLY A 48 7.54 16.53 26.74
N ARG A 49 7.14 15.45 26.09
CA ARG A 49 7.62 15.02 24.77
C ARG A 49 6.51 14.96 23.74
N CYS A 50 6.83 15.30 22.50
CA CYS A 50 5.91 15.15 21.38
C CYS A 50 5.83 13.68 20.96
N VAL A 51 4.61 13.16 20.83
CA VAL A 51 4.36 11.83 20.26
C VAL A 51 3.87 12.01 18.84
N LYS A 52 4.54 11.35 17.89
CA LYS A 52 4.19 11.39 16.47
C LYS A 52 3.89 9.97 15.99
N SER A 53 2.68 9.71 15.46
CA SER A 53 2.37 8.41 14.83
C SER A 53 2.78 8.40 13.37
N ILE A 54 3.31 7.26 12.93
CA ILE A 54 3.50 6.95 11.52
C ILE A 54 2.47 5.92 11.03
N ASP A 55 1.90 6.19 9.87
CA ASP A 55 1.04 5.24 9.16
C ASP A 55 1.28 5.31 7.63
N GLY A 56 0.92 4.23 6.95
CA GLY A 56 1.05 4.08 5.50
C GLY A 56 -0.25 3.66 4.85
N SER A 57 -0.57 4.26 3.70
CA SER A 57 -1.75 3.89 2.91
C SER A 57 -1.41 3.80 1.44
N THR A 58 -2.22 3.06 0.67
CA THR A 58 -2.12 3.00 -0.78
C THR A 58 -3.34 3.67 -1.38
N VAL A 59 -3.12 4.56 -2.35
CA VAL A 59 -4.17 5.31 -3.03
C VAL A 59 -4.15 5.02 -4.53
N SER A 60 -5.33 5.01 -5.14
CA SER A 60 -5.45 5.04 -6.60
C SER A 60 -5.25 6.47 -7.11
N MET A 61 -4.63 6.57 -8.27
CA MET A 61 -4.36 7.84 -8.95
C MET A 61 -5.19 7.94 -10.24
N PRO A 62 -5.51 9.15 -10.73
CA PRO A 62 -6.15 9.32 -12.02
C PRO A 62 -5.38 8.63 -13.14
N ASP A 63 -6.09 7.90 -14.00
CA ASP A 63 -5.49 7.17 -15.11
C ASP A 63 -5.01 8.15 -16.20
N SER A 64 -3.72 8.43 -16.18
CA SER A 64 -3.04 9.26 -17.17
C SER A 64 -1.66 8.67 -17.42
N LEU A 65 -1.13 8.86 -18.64
CA LEU A 65 0.19 8.32 -19.01
C LEU A 65 1.29 8.74 -18.01
N LYS A 66 1.26 10.02 -17.58
CA LYS A 66 2.20 10.56 -16.60
C LYS A 66 2.10 9.86 -15.24
N ASN A 67 0.88 9.63 -14.73
CA ASN A 67 0.70 8.91 -13.47
C ASN A 67 1.05 7.43 -13.61
N GLN A 68 0.78 6.82 -14.77
CA GLN A 68 1.10 5.41 -15.02
C GLN A 68 2.60 5.15 -15.07
N GLU A 69 3.37 6.12 -15.58
CA GLU A 69 4.82 6.10 -15.57
C GLU A 69 5.38 6.30 -14.15
N ALA A 70 4.89 7.30 -13.42
CA ALA A 70 5.38 7.62 -12.08
C ALA A 70 4.92 6.62 -11.00
N TYR A 71 3.70 6.10 -11.10
CA TYR A 71 3.01 5.28 -10.11
C TYR A 71 2.34 4.06 -10.77
N PRO A 72 3.10 3.07 -11.27
CA PRO A 72 2.54 2.00 -12.09
C PRO A 72 1.45 1.19 -11.38
N GLN A 73 0.47 0.73 -12.17
CA GLN A 73 -0.56 -0.21 -11.71
C GLN A 73 0.02 -1.53 -11.15
N HIS A 74 -0.86 -2.34 -10.55
CA HIS A 74 -0.47 -3.65 -10.03
C HIS A 74 -0.05 -4.62 -11.16
N GLY A 75 1.03 -5.37 -10.93
CA GLY A 75 1.63 -6.24 -11.96
C GLY A 75 0.79 -7.46 -12.35
N SER A 76 -0.21 -7.82 -11.54
CA SER A 76 -1.19 -8.87 -11.90
C SER A 76 -2.26 -8.40 -12.88
N GLN A 77 -2.37 -7.09 -13.14
CA GLN A 77 -3.29 -6.52 -14.09
C GLN A 77 -2.59 -6.35 -15.44
N LYS A 78 -3.28 -6.66 -16.54
CA LYS A 78 -2.78 -6.37 -17.90
C LYS A 78 -2.53 -4.86 -18.04
N LYS A 79 -1.50 -4.47 -18.79
CA LYS A 79 -1.16 -3.07 -19.05
C LYS A 79 -2.40 -2.32 -19.56
N GLY A 80 -2.77 -1.22 -18.89
CA GLY A 80 -3.97 -0.42 -19.23
C GLY A 80 -5.28 -0.94 -18.64
N CYS A 81 -5.28 -2.05 -17.91
CA CYS A 81 -6.47 -2.60 -17.24
C CYS A 81 -6.46 -2.34 -15.72
N GLY A 82 -5.65 -1.41 -15.23
CA GLY A 82 -5.55 -1.07 -13.82
C GLY A 82 -5.14 0.38 -13.62
N PHE A 83 -5.64 0.98 -12.55
CA PHE A 83 -5.29 2.35 -12.18
C PHE A 83 -3.86 2.45 -11.64
N PRO A 84 -3.19 3.60 -11.84
CA PRO A 84 -1.93 3.87 -11.17
C PRO A 84 -2.11 3.87 -9.64
N LEU A 85 -1.10 3.38 -8.93
CA LEU A 85 -1.13 3.20 -7.47
C LEU A 85 0.07 3.88 -6.81
N ALA A 86 -0.21 4.80 -5.90
CA ALA A 86 0.80 5.45 -5.07
C ALA A 86 0.71 4.93 -3.63
N LYS A 87 1.87 4.83 -2.97
CA LYS A 87 1.93 4.68 -1.52
C LYS A 87 2.15 6.04 -0.88
N ILE A 88 1.43 6.31 0.19
CA ILE A 88 1.59 7.51 1.01
C ILE A 88 2.03 7.07 2.39
N GLY A 89 3.07 7.71 2.93
CA GLY A 89 3.45 7.63 4.33
C GLY A 89 3.16 8.97 5.00
N VAL A 90 2.61 8.94 6.21
CA VAL A 90 2.21 10.14 6.93
C VAL A 90 2.70 10.09 8.37
N LEU A 91 3.16 11.23 8.87
CA LEU A 91 3.39 11.48 10.30
C LEU A 91 2.30 12.40 10.85
N PHE A 92 1.66 12.00 11.94
CA PHE A 92 0.68 12.79 12.67
C PHE A 92 1.21 13.15 14.05
N SER A 93 1.03 14.40 14.48
CA SER A 93 1.25 14.77 15.88
C SER A 93 0.03 14.40 16.73
N TYR A 94 0.25 13.71 17.85
CA TYR A 94 -0.82 13.41 18.80
C TYR A 94 -1.30 14.64 19.57
N ALA A 95 -0.43 15.63 19.78
CA ALA A 95 -0.78 16.82 20.55
C ALA A 95 -1.74 17.73 19.77
N THR A 96 -1.57 17.80 18.44
CA THR A 96 -2.35 18.72 17.58
C THR A 96 -3.31 18.03 16.62
N GLY A 97 -3.11 16.73 16.35
CA GLY A 97 -3.80 16.01 15.27
C GLY A 97 -3.30 16.41 13.87
N SER A 98 -2.28 17.26 13.76
CA SER A 98 -1.78 17.75 12.47
C SER A 98 -0.94 16.70 11.75
N VAL A 99 -1.03 16.68 10.42
CA VAL A 99 -0.04 15.99 9.60
C VAL A 99 1.24 16.82 9.55
N VAL A 100 2.30 16.34 10.19
CA VAL A 100 3.59 17.04 10.28
C VAL A 100 4.56 16.66 9.16
N GLY A 101 4.33 15.51 8.52
CA GLY A 101 5.15 15.05 7.40
C GLY A 101 4.35 14.13 6.49
N ILE A 102 4.59 14.25 5.18
CA ILE A 102 3.97 13.40 4.16
C ILE A 102 4.99 13.05 3.08
N VAL A 103 5.01 11.77 2.70
CA VAL A 103 5.82 11.28 1.59
C VAL A 103 4.95 10.45 0.65
N VAL A 104 5.19 10.57 -0.65
CA VAL A 104 4.52 9.80 -1.69
C VAL A 104 5.56 9.02 -2.47
N ASP A 105 5.26 7.77 -2.78
CA ASP A 105 6.15 6.84 -3.48
C ASP A 105 5.31 5.85 -4.31
N ILE A 106 5.97 4.97 -5.05
CA ILE A 106 5.29 3.87 -5.74
C ILE A 106 4.69 2.89 -4.74
N PHE A 107 3.55 2.28 -5.07
CA PHE A 107 2.83 1.37 -4.15
C PHE A 107 3.67 0.18 -3.63
N LYS A 108 4.69 -0.22 -4.40
CA LYS A 108 5.60 -1.33 -4.06
C LYS A 108 6.64 -0.97 -3.01
N THR A 109 6.81 0.31 -2.69
CA THR A 109 7.77 0.76 -1.68
C THR A 109 7.37 0.21 -0.32
N HIS A 110 8.33 -0.39 0.40
CA HIS A 110 8.10 -0.88 1.75
C HIS A 110 7.88 0.28 2.74
N ASP A 111 6.99 0.10 3.70
CA ASP A 111 6.59 1.16 4.65
C ASP A 111 7.79 1.67 5.47
N ILE A 112 8.74 0.79 5.80
CA ILE A 112 9.98 1.19 6.47
C ILE A 112 10.83 2.16 5.64
N LYS A 113 10.80 2.08 4.30
CA LYS A 113 11.50 3.04 3.44
C LYS A 113 10.82 4.41 3.47
N LEU A 114 9.49 4.44 3.59
CA LEU A 114 8.77 5.69 3.78
C LEU A 114 9.09 6.30 5.15
N ALA A 115 9.18 5.49 6.20
CA ALA A 115 9.56 5.93 7.53
C ALA A 115 10.94 6.60 7.57
N ARG A 116 11.92 6.05 6.81
CA ARG A 116 13.24 6.67 6.67
C ARG A 116 13.17 8.06 6.04
N LYS A 117 12.35 8.25 5.01
CA LYS A 117 12.12 9.57 4.39
C LYS A 117 11.40 10.53 5.33
N LEU A 118 10.49 10.02 6.15
CA LEU A 118 9.75 10.80 7.15
C LEU A 118 10.58 11.15 8.38
N THR A 119 11.75 10.53 8.56
CA THR A 119 12.60 10.77 9.73
C THR A 119 13.08 12.22 9.81
N ASP A 120 13.16 12.93 8.69
CA ASP A 120 13.60 14.33 8.65
C ASP A 120 12.53 15.31 9.17
N TYR A 121 11.33 14.82 9.46
CA TYR A 121 10.22 15.56 10.10
C TYR A 121 10.12 15.30 11.62
N LEU A 122 11.07 14.54 12.17
CA LEU A 122 11.15 14.22 13.59
C LEU A 122 12.30 15.00 14.22
N ASP A 123 12.05 15.49 15.43
CA ASP A 123 13.00 16.25 16.21
C ASP A 123 13.60 15.37 17.32
N PRO A 124 14.85 15.61 17.74
CA PRO A 124 15.40 14.96 18.93
C PRO A 124 14.48 15.17 20.14
N GLY A 125 14.20 14.10 20.88
CA GLY A 125 13.24 14.11 21.98
C GLY A 125 11.84 13.63 21.59
N ASP A 126 11.51 13.51 20.31
CA ASP A 126 10.24 12.94 19.87
C ASP A 126 10.11 11.45 20.23
N ILE A 127 8.85 10.99 20.27
CA ILE A 127 8.48 9.58 20.35
C ILE A 127 7.74 9.21 19.08
N LEU A 128 8.36 8.35 18.28
CA LEU A 128 7.76 7.76 17.07
C LEU A 128 6.92 6.54 17.44
N LEU A 129 5.61 6.64 17.27
CA LEU A 129 4.68 5.54 17.45
C LEU A 129 4.36 4.90 16.09
N GLY A 130 4.45 3.59 15.98
CA GLY A 130 4.12 2.89 14.73
C GLY A 130 3.61 1.47 14.94
N ASP A 131 3.02 0.91 13.91
CA ASP A 131 2.58 -0.48 13.92
C ASP A 131 3.75 -1.47 13.71
N ARG A 132 3.43 -2.75 13.50
CA ARG A 132 4.45 -3.81 13.32
C ARG A 132 5.23 -3.74 12.01
N THR A 133 4.70 -3.04 11.00
CA THR A 133 5.35 -2.91 9.69
C THR A 133 6.58 -2.01 9.78
N PHE A 134 6.55 -1.03 10.69
CA PHE A 134 7.65 -0.11 10.96
C PHE A 134 8.67 -0.65 11.96
N CYS A 135 8.34 -1.71 12.68
CA CYS A 135 9.21 -2.30 13.69
C CYS A 135 10.45 -2.94 13.04
N SER A 136 11.57 -2.24 12.97
CA SER A 136 12.85 -2.72 12.42
C SER A 136 13.98 -2.39 13.38
N TYR A 137 14.79 -3.39 13.77
CA TYR A 137 15.88 -3.18 14.75
C TYR A 137 16.89 -2.13 14.29
N ILE A 138 17.23 -2.14 13.00
CA ILE A 138 18.18 -1.17 12.43
C ILE A 138 17.59 0.24 12.51
N ASP A 139 16.33 0.41 12.13
CA ASP A 139 15.69 1.72 12.11
C ASP A 139 15.45 2.26 13.52
N ILE A 140 15.04 1.41 14.46
CA ILE A 140 14.96 1.75 15.90
C ILE A 140 16.30 2.25 16.42
N TYR A 141 17.40 1.57 16.09
CA TYR A 141 18.74 2.00 16.48
C TYR A 141 19.12 3.35 15.84
N LEU A 142 18.82 3.55 14.55
CA LEU A 142 19.11 4.80 13.84
C LEU A 142 18.30 5.97 14.40
N TRP A 143 17.02 5.78 14.71
CA TRP A 143 16.19 6.78 15.38
C TRP A 143 16.71 7.10 16.77
N LYS A 144 17.11 6.08 17.55
CA LYS A 144 17.70 6.29 18.87
C LYS A 144 18.99 7.12 18.80
N LYS A 145 19.83 6.88 17.79
CA LYS A 145 21.05 7.69 17.54
C LYS A 145 20.73 9.15 17.21
N LYS A 146 19.57 9.43 16.61
CA LYS A 146 19.04 10.79 16.37
C LYS A 146 18.31 11.38 17.59
N GLY A 147 18.28 10.70 18.74
CA GLY A 147 17.56 11.16 19.93
C GLY A 147 16.05 10.94 19.86
N ILE A 148 15.56 10.15 18.91
CA ILE A 148 14.14 9.81 18.75
C ILE A 148 13.91 8.46 19.41
N ASP A 149 12.97 8.39 20.36
CA ASP A 149 12.53 7.11 20.89
C ASP A 149 11.41 6.55 20.02
N SER A 150 11.26 5.23 20.01
CA SER A 150 10.26 4.56 19.18
C SER A 150 9.47 3.54 19.98
N VAL A 151 8.14 3.56 19.82
CA VAL A 151 7.23 2.57 20.37
C VAL A 151 6.54 1.88 19.20
N MET A 152 6.82 0.59 19.01
CA MET A 152 6.26 -0.16 17.89
C MET A 152 5.87 -1.56 18.30
N ARG A 153 4.79 -2.07 17.71
CA ARG A 153 4.37 -3.45 17.95
C ARG A 153 5.40 -4.41 17.36
N LEU A 154 5.92 -5.35 18.14
CA LEU A 154 6.80 -6.39 17.60
C LEU A 154 6.05 -7.28 16.61
N HIS A 155 6.63 -7.50 15.42
CA HIS A 155 6.07 -8.42 14.43
C HIS A 155 6.05 -9.87 14.97
N GLN A 156 4.92 -10.56 14.85
CA GLN A 156 4.69 -11.90 15.43
C GLN A 156 5.66 -12.99 14.93
N GLY A 157 6.23 -12.81 13.73
CA GLY A 157 7.25 -13.70 13.19
C GLY A 157 8.63 -13.56 13.83
N ARG A 158 8.82 -12.60 14.75
CA ARG A 158 10.09 -12.38 15.45
C ARG A 158 10.09 -13.05 16.81
N LEU A 159 11.22 -13.63 17.17
CA LEU A 159 11.43 -14.27 18.46
C LEU A 159 11.42 -13.23 19.58
N GLN A 160 10.54 -13.42 20.55
CA GLN A 160 10.62 -12.72 21.83
C GLN A 160 11.57 -13.50 22.74
N LYS A 161 12.51 -12.80 23.38
CA LYS A 161 13.38 -13.40 24.39
C LYS A 161 12.50 -14.06 25.47
N GLY A 162 12.67 -15.36 25.68
CA GLY A 162 11.85 -16.15 26.61
C GLY A 162 10.63 -16.88 26.02
N LYS A 163 10.25 -16.64 24.76
CA LYS A 163 9.20 -17.43 24.07
C LYS A 163 9.84 -18.46 23.15
N LYS A 164 9.60 -19.75 23.41
CA LYS A 164 9.92 -20.85 22.48
C LYS A 164 9.24 -20.55 21.14
N LYS A 165 9.90 -20.85 20.00
CA LYS A 165 9.25 -20.80 18.68
C LYS A 165 7.92 -21.54 18.78
N PRO A 166 6.79 -21.02 18.24
CA PRO A 166 5.68 -21.91 17.97
C PRO A 166 6.25 -23.06 17.14
N LYS A 167 6.07 -24.30 17.59
CA LYS A 167 6.41 -25.46 16.78
C LYS A 167 5.60 -25.29 15.50
N TYR A 168 6.25 -24.93 14.39
CA TYR A 168 5.62 -25.12 13.11
C TYR A 168 5.42 -26.63 13.01
N THR A 169 4.19 -27.09 13.23
CA THR A 169 3.76 -28.35 12.65
C THR A 169 3.89 -28.13 11.16
N VAL A 170 4.92 -28.71 10.57
CA VAL A 170 4.94 -28.93 9.13
C VAL A 170 3.73 -29.82 8.89
N ASN A 171 2.59 -29.21 8.52
CA ASN A 171 1.54 -30.01 7.93
C ASN A 171 2.19 -30.63 6.69
N PRO A 172 2.25 -31.97 6.57
CA PRO A 172 2.75 -32.59 5.36
C PRO A 172 2.00 -31.97 4.18
N PRO A 173 2.66 -31.75 3.03
CA PRO A 173 2.05 -31.07 1.90
C PRO A 173 0.70 -31.72 1.62
N PHE A 174 -0.35 -30.91 1.65
CA PHE A 174 -1.71 -31.34 1.36
C PHE A 174 -1.68 -32.04 0.00
N LYS A 175 -1.72 -33.38 -0.02
CA LYS A 175 -1.87 -34.13 -1.27
C LYS A 175 -3.25 -33.76 -1.80
N LYS A 176 -3.31 -32.92 -2.84
CA LYS A 176 -4.52 -32.74 -3.63
C LYS A 176 -4.98 -34.13 -4.07
N LYS A 177 -6.06 -34.64 -3.49
CA LYS A 177 -6.77 -35.80 -4.05
C LYS A 177 -7.18 -35.39 -5.47
N ARG A 178 -6.61 -36.04 -6.48
CA ARG A 178 -7.11 -35.94 -7.86
C ARG A 178 -8.57 -36.39 -7.81
N LYS A 179 -9.50 -35.49 -8.11
CA LYS A 179 -10.88 -35.86 -8.40
C LYS A 179 -10.82 -36.68 -9.68
N GLN A 180 -11.14 -37.96 -9.59
CA GLN A 180 -11.32 -38.81 -10.76
C GLN A 180 -12.71 -38.48 -11.28
N GLU A 181 -12.78 -37.60 -12.29
CA GLU A 181 -14.03 -37.32 -12.98
C GLU A 181 -14.31 -38.49 -13.92
N SER A 182 -15.29 -39.32 -13.56
CA SER A 182 -15.90 -40.27 -14.48
C SER A 182 -16.73 -39.50 -15.49
N VAL A 183 -16.29 -39.50 -16.75
CA VAL A 183 -17.07 -38.95 -17.86
C VAL A 183 -18.24 -39.91 -18.12
N HIS A 184 -19.47 -39.47 -17.87
CA HIS A 184 -20.66 -40.10 -18.45
C HIS A 184 -21.08 -39.27 -19.65
N MET A 185 -20.96 -39.87 -20.83
CA MET A 185 -21.54 -39.33 -22.05
C MET A 185 -23.06 -39.50 -22.00
N VAL A 186 -23.78 -38.40 -21.83
CA VAL A 186 -25.22 -38.34 -22.11
C VAL A 186 -25.37 -37.81 -23.53
N GLN A 187 -25.93 -38.62 -24.42
CA GLN A 187 -26.28 -38.18 -25.78
C GLN A 187 -27.47 -37.20 -25.70
N PRO A 188 -27.47 -36.10 -26.46
CA PRO A 188 -28.56 -35.13 -26.43
C PRO A 188 -29.79 -35.67 -27.18
N HIS A 189 -30.94 -35.69 -26.51
CA HIS A 189 -32.24 -35.77 -27.16
C HIS A 189 -32.84 -34.37 -27.27
N SER A 190 -33.10 -33.99 -28.54
CA SER A 190 -34.02 -32.97 -29.03
C SER A 190 -33.90 -31.51 -28.56
N ARG A 191 -33.73 -30.66 -29.58
CA ARG A 191 -33.96 -29.20 -29.71
C ARG A 191 -34.88 -28.54 -28.67
N SER A 192 -34.32 -27.57 -27.94
CA SER A 192 -34.68 -26.13 -27.93
C SER A 192 -34.50 -25.56 -26.53
N GLU A 193 -33.52 -24.67 -26.35
CA GLU A 193 -33.53 -23.46 -25.48
C GLU A 193 -32.11 -23.05 -25.07
N THR A 194 -31.84 -21.77 -25.29
CA THR A 194 -30.59 -21.05 -25.04
C THR A 194 -30.39 -20.74 -23.56
N ALA A 195 -29.24 -21.13 -22.98
CA ALA A 195 -28.71 -20.53 -21.76
C ALA A 195 -27.17 -20.44 -21.84
N LEU A 196 -26.66 -19.22 -21.91
CA LEU A 196 -25.23 -18.88 -21.82
C LEU A 196 -24.77 -19.03 -20.36
N TYR A 197 -23.97 -20.04 -20.05
CA TYR A 197 -23.23 -20.14 -18.80
C TYR A 197 -21.73 -19.89 -19.03
N TYR A 198 -21.18 -18.91 -18.31
CA TYR A 198 -19.77 -18.54 -18.30
C TYR A 198 -18.89 -19.70 -17.79
N GLY A 199 -18.13 -20.33 -18.69
CA GLY A 199 -17.12 -21.35 -18.37
C GLY A 199 -15.77 -20.73 -17.99
N LYS A 200 -15.24 -21.12 -16.83
CA LYS A 200 -13.90 -20.74 -16.32
C LYS A 200 -12.79 -21.16 -17.29
N SER A 201 -11.94 -20.19 -17.65
CA SER A 201 -10.66 -20.36 -18.34
C SER A 201 -9.80 -21.44 -17.68
N GLN A 202 -9.40 -22.46 -18.45
CA GLN A 202 -8.41 -23.43 -18.01
C GLN A 202 -7.01 -22.79 -17.97
N ASN A 203 -6.26 -23.08 -16.90
CA ASN A 203 -4.84 -22.77 -16.76
C ASN A 203 -4.04 -23.78 -17.57
N VAL A 204 -3.37 -23.33 -18.64
CA VAL A 204 -2.37 -24.13 -19.36
C VAL A 204 -0.99 -23.84 -18.75
N ASN A 205 -0.32 -24.86 -18.23
CA ASN A 205 1.00 -24.78 -17.62
C ASN A 205 2.09 -24.97 -18.70
N PRO A 206 3.02 -24.01 -18.91
CA PRO A 206 3.92 -24.04 -20.06
C PRO A 206 5.25 -24.76 -19.75
N LYS A 207 5.25 -26.08 -19.55
CA LYS A 207 6.49 -26.90 -19.49
C LYS A 207 6.22 -28.37 -19.82
N THR A 208 6.21 -28.71 -21.11
CA THR A 208 6.50 -30.01 -21.77
C THR A 208 5.90 -29.89 -23.18
N TYR A 209 6.65 -29.78 -24.27
CA TYR A 209 7.42 -30.86 -24.88
C TYR A 209 8.45 -30.24 -25.84
N ARG A 210 9.69 -30.72 -25.75
CA ARG A 210 10.72 -30.60 -26.78
C ARG A 210 10.77 -31.96 -27.48
N GLU A 211 11.00 -31.92 -28.80
CA GLU A 211 11.23 -33.03 -29.74
C GLU A 211 9.96 -33.79 -30.18
N LYS A 212 9.72 -34.09 -31.47
CA LYS A 212 10.62 -34.46 -32.57
C LYS A 212 10.00 -34.14 -33.94
N ASN A 213 10.88 -33.93 -34.93
CA ASN A 213 10.74 -34.22 -36.38
C ASN A 213 9.81 -33.32 -37.22
N LEU A 214 10.05 -32.97 -38.49
CA LEU A 214 11.17 -32.92 -39.45
C LEU A 214 10.46 -32.53 -40.77
N ILE A 215 11.04 -31.65 -41.62
CA ILE A 215 10.82 -31.57 -43.09
C ILE A 215 9.43 -30.96 -43.48
N HIS A 216 9.23 -29.90 -44.29
CA HIS A 216 9.80 -29.49 -45.57
C HIS A 216 9.48 -27.99 -45.84
N SER A 217 10.39 -27.26 -46.47
CA SER A 217 10.07 -26.01 -47.20
C SER A 217 9.39 -26.34 -48.53
N PRO A 218 8.67 -25.37 -49.10
CA PRO A 218 8.91 -25.04 -50.49
C PRO A 218 9.30 -23.57 -50.66
N LYS A 219 10.37 -23.38 -51.45
CA LYS A 219 10.66 -22.16 -52.23
C LYS A 219 9.41 -21.87 -53.11
N ILE A 220 9.03 -20.63 -53.39
CA ILE A 220 9.74 -19.60 -54.17
C ILE A 220 9.44 -18.23 -53.56
#